data_AF-A0A957QZV7-F1
#
_entry.id   AF-A0A957QZV7-F1
#
_cell.length_a   1.000
_cell.length_b   1.000
_cell.length_c   1.000
_cell.angle_alpha   90.00
_cell.angle_beta   90.00
_cell.angle_gamma   90.00
#
_symmetry.space_group_name_H-M   'P 1'
#
loop_
_entity.id
_entity.type
_entity.pdbx_description
1 polymer ?
#
loop_
_entity_poly.entity_id
_entity_poly.type
_entity_poly.pdbx_seq_one_letter_code
_entity_poly.pdbx_strand_id
1 'polypeptide(L)'
;MPFDASDEQQLLGATARGRCIFTFNIRDFSLLAEKHPHHHGIILANQRQWTLSALIVALDNCLMATEADDWIGQLRWLNDWR
;
A
#
# COMPACT_ATOMS: atom_id res chain seq x y z
N MET A 1 2.93 15.27 -1.15
CA MET A 1 1.75 15.23 -2.04
C MET A 1 0.86 16.39 -1.65
N PRO A 2 0.04 16.92 -2.58
CA PRO A 2 -1.02 17.86 -2.23
C PRO A 2 -1.94 17.28 -1.14
N PHE A 3 -2.48 18.12 -0.26
CA PHE A 3 -3.39 17.69 0.80
C PHE A 3 -4.75 17.21 0.25
N ASP A 4 -5.13 17.74 -0.91
CA ASP A 4 -6.36 17.48 -1.66
C ASP A 4 -6.16 16.48 -2.81
N ALA A 5 -5.05 15.74 -2.82
CA ALA A 5 -4.81 14.73 -3.83
C ALA A 5 -5.84 13.61 -3.75
N SER A 6 -6.53 13.33 -4.86
CA SER A 6 -7.41 12.18 -4.99
C SER A 6 -6.65 10.87 -4.81
N ASP A 7 -7.34 9.79 -4.45
CA ASP A 7 -6.71 8.47 -4.29
C ASP A 7 -5.95 8.01 -5.54
N GLU A 8 -6.45 8.34 -6.73
CA GLU A 8 -5.75 8.09 -7.99
C GLU A 8 -4.47 8.92 -8.12
N GLN A 9 -4.50 10.21 -7.76
CA GLN A 9 -3.30 11.06 -7.76
C GLN A 9 -2.29 10.59 -6.72
N GLN A 10 -2.75 10.07 -5.58
CA GLN A 10 -1.89 9.44 -4.59
C GLN A 10 -1.21 8.20 -5.20
N LEU A 11 -1.96 7.28 -5.80
CA LEU A 11 -1.41 6.06 -6.41
C LEU A 11 -0.37 6.38 -7.50
N LEU A 12 -0.72 7.26 -8.44
CA LEU A 12 0.18 7.65 -9.52
C LEU A 12 1.40 8.41 -9.00
N GLY A 13 1.22 9.29 -8.01
CA GLY A 13 2.31 10.06 -7.42
C GLY A 13 3.29 9.20 -6.61
N ALA A 14 2.80 8.14 -5.94
CA ALA A 14 3.65 7.16 -5.26
C ALA A 14 4.41 6.29 -6.27
N THR A 15 3.68 5.79 -7.28
CA THR A 15 4.23 4.99 -8.38
C THR A 15 5.34 5.73 -9.13
N ALA A 16 5.13 7.00 -9.48
CA ALA A 16 6.14 7.82 -10.17
C ALA A 16 7.44 8.03 -9.35
N ARG A 17 7.42 7.71 -8.06
CA ARG A 17 8.56 7.83 -7.14
C ARG A 17 9.11 6.48 -6.71
N GLY A 18 8.63 5.38 -7.29
CA GLY A 18 9.02 4.04 -6.92
C GLY A 18 8.60 3.65 -5.50
N ARG A 19 7.44 4.13 -5.02
CA ARG A 19 6.97 3.89 -3.65
C ARG A 19 5.65 3.13 -3.62
N CYS A 20 5.53 2.25 -2.64
CA CYS A 20 4.26 1.62 -2.27
C CYS A 20 3.34 2.60 -1.54
N ILE A 21 2.03 2.31 -1.56
CA ILE A 21 1.05 2.97 -0.70
C ILE A 21 0.61 2.01 0.39
N PHE A 22 0.65 2.48 1.63
CA PHE A 22 -0.06 1.86 2.74
C PHE A 22 -1.38 2.59 2.98
N THR A 23 -2.51 1.87 3.04
CA THR A 23 -3.82 2.49 3.22
C THR A 23 -4.82 1.59 3.97
N PHE A 24 -5.78 2.24 4.62
CA PHE A 24 -6.99 1.59 5.14
C PHE A 24 -8.18 1.70 4.18
N ASN A 25 -8.08 2.49 3.10
CA ASN A 25 -9.12 2.61 2.09
C ASN A 25 -9.09 1.43 1.11
N ILE A 26 -9.69 0.31 1.53
CA ILE A 26 -9.68 -0.94 0.77
C ILE A 26 -10.43 -0.82 -0.56
N ARG A 27 -11.61 -0.17 -0.54
CA ARG A 27 -12.53 -0.19 -1.69
C ARG A 27 -11.93 0.52 -2.89
N ASP A 28 -11.50 1.76 -2.70
CA ASP A 28 -11.10 2.60 -3.83
C ASP A 28 -9.73 2.16 -4.38
N PHE A 29 -8.80 1.79 -3.51
CA PHE A 29 -7.50 1.29 -3.94
C PHE A 29 -7.55 -0.09 -4.59
N SER A 30 -8.53 -0.94 -4.27
CA SER A 30 -8.73 -2.20 -5.01
C SER A 30 -9.14 -1.94 -6.46
N LEU A 31 -10.06 -0.99 -6.68
CA LEU A 31 -10.48 -0.59 -8.04
C LEU A 31 -9.35 0.13 -8.80
N LEU A 32 -8.57 0.95 -8.11
CA LEU A 32 -7.43 1.63 -8.73
C LEU A 32 -6.29 0.68 -9.08
N ALA A 33 -6.07 -0.39 -8.30
CA ALA A 33 -5.10 -1.42 -8.62
C ALA A 33 -5.41 -2.10 -9.96
N GLU A 34 -6.69 -2.45 -10.18
CA GLU A 34 -7.16 -3.02 -11.45
C GLU A 34 -6.98 -2.04 -12.62
N LYS A 35 -7.24 -0.75 -12.38
CA LYS A 35 -7.11 0.31 -13.41
C LYS A 35 -5.64 0.61 -13.76
N HIS A 36 -4.72 0.46 -12.81
CA HIS A 36 -3.30 0.81 -12.95
C HIS A 36 -2.39 -0.39 -12.63
N PRO A 37 -2.39 -1.46 -13.44
CA PRO A 37 -1.74 -2.74 -13.11
C PRO A 37 -0.21 -2.67 -12.94
N HIS A 38 0.42 -1.54 -13.26
CA HIS A 38 1.86 -1.31 -13.10
C HIS A 38 2.20 -0.36 -11.94
N HIS A 39 1.30 -0.19 -10.96
CA HIS A 39 1.58 0.59 -9.76
C HIS A 39 2.72 -0.04 -8.93
N HIS A 40 3.45 0.74 -8.12
CA HIS A 40 4.57 0.23 -7.31
C HIS A 40 4.12 -0.37 -5.96
N GLY A 41 3.01 -1.09 -5.94
CA GLY A 41 2.51 -1.77 -4.74
C GLY A 41 1.49 -1.01 -3.90
N ILE A 42 0.49 -1.74 -3.40
CA ILE A 42 -0.52 -1.28 -2.46
C ILE A 42 -0.60 -2.28 -1.30
N ILE A 43 -0.43 -1.76 -0.08
CA ILE A 43 -0.49 -2.49 1.17
C ILE A 43 -1.78 -2.10 1.89
N LEU A 44 -2.66 -3.07 2.07
CA LEU A 44 -3.96 -2.90 2.72
C LEU A 44 -3.91 -3.33 4.18
N ALA A 45 -4.57 -2.57 5.05
CA ALA A 45 -4.87 -3.00 6.40
C ALA A 45 -6.32 -2.68 6.77
N ASN A 46 -6.90 -3.45 7.69
CA ASN A 46 -8.18 -3.12 8.30
C ASN A 46 -7.93 -2.40 9.63
N GLN A 47 -8.20 -1.10 9.68
CA GLN A 47 -7.88 -0.22 10.83
C GLN A 47 -8.32 -0.80 12.19
N ARG A 48 -9.45 -1.51 12.27
CA ARG A 48 -9.98 -2.04 13.54
C ARG A 48 -9.20 -3.23 14.09
N GLN A 49 -8.32 -3.85 13.30
CA GLN A 49 -7.60 -5.08 13.67
C GLN A 49 -6.17 -4.83 14.17
N TRP A 50 -5.74 -3.57 14.19
CA TRP A 50 -4.36 -3.19 14.47
C TRP A 50 -4.27 -2.23 15.66
N THR A 51 -3.38 -2.55 16.59
CA THR A 51 -2.79 -1.53 17.47
C THR A 51 -1.66 -0.83 16.69
N LEU A 52 -1.31 0.39 17.09
CA LEU A 52 -0.19 1.10 16.46
C LEU A 52 1.11 0.29 16.52
N SER A 53 1.42 -0.32 17.66
CA SER A 53 2.63 -1.12 17.84
C SER A 53 2.65 -2.34 16.91
N ALA A 54 1.53 -3.07 16.79
CA ALA A 54 1.46 -4.21 15.88
C ALA A 54 1.58 -3.78 14.42
N LEU A 55 1.01 -2.62 14.06
CA LEU A 55 1.09 -2.07 12.71
C LEU A 55 2.53 -1.68 12.34
N ILE A 56 3.28 -1.07 13.26
CA ILE A 56 4.69 -0.72 13.06
C ILE A 56 5.51 -2.00 12.84
N VAL A 57 5.33 -3.02 13.68
CA VAL A 57 6.07 -4.29 13.57
C VAL A 57 5.77 -4.99 12.24
N ALA A 58 4.50 -5.08 11.84
CA ALA A 58 4.15 -5.73 10.60
C ALA A 58 4.67 -4.97 9.37
N LEU A 59 4.69 -3.63 9.41
CA LEU A 59 5.31 -2.83 8.34
C LEU A 59 6.82 -3.06 8.27
N ASP A 60 7.50 -3.13 9.41
CA ASP A 60 8.93 -3.41 9.47
C ASP A 60 9.24 -4.79 8.86
N ASN A 61 8.51 -5.83 9.28
CA ASN A 61 8.60 -7.18 8.72
C ASN A 61 8.35 -7.19 7.21
N CYS A 62 7.32 -6.45 6.75
CA CYS A 62 7.00 -6.32 5.33
C CYS A 62 8.14 -5.73 4.52
N LEU A 63 8.74 -4.63 5.01
CA LEU A 63 9.83 -3.93 4.34
C LEU A 63 11.14 -4.72 4.38
N MET A 64 11.37 -5.53 5.41
CA MET A 64 12.55 -6.41 5.49
C MET A 64 12.43 -7.65 4.59
N ALA A 65 11.21 -8.14 4.38
CA ALA A 65 10.97 -9.41 3.68
C ALA A 65 10.72 -9.25 2.17
N THR A 66 10.68 -8.02 1.65
CA THR A 66 10.35 -7.75 0.23
C THR A 66 11.28 -6.70 -0.36
N GLU A 67 11.52 -6.80 -1.67
CA GLU A 67 12.22 -5.79 -2.44
C GLU A 67 11.24 -4.96 -3.30
N ALA A 68 11.70 -3.85 -3.87
CA ALA A 68 10.85 -2.95 -4.65
C ALA A 68 10.19 -3.64 -5.86
N ASP A 69 10.91 -4.55 -6.52
CA ASP A 69 10.42 -5.27 -7.70
C ASP A 69 9.32 -6.28 -7.36
N ASP A 70 9.29 -6.80 -6.13
CA ASP A 70 8.25 -7.71 -5.65
C ASP A 70 6.87 -7.01 -5.58
N TRP A 71 6.83 -5.68 -5.59
CA TRP A 71 5.62 -4.89 -5.39
C TRP A 71 4.95 -4.41 -6.67
N ILE A 72 5.60 -4.54 -7.83
CA ILE A 72 5.05 -4.04 -9.09
C ILE A 72 3.74 -4.76 -9.40
N GLY A 73 2.64 -3.99 -9.46
CA GLY A 73 1.27 -4.47 -9.67
C GLY A 73 0.68 -5.28 -8.51
N GLN A 74 1.34 -5.32 -7.34
CA GLN A 74 0.87 -6.14 -6.22
C GLN A 74 -0.03 -5.36 -5.27
N LEU A 75 -1.20 -5.94 -4.98
CA LEU A 75 -2.08 -5.54 -3.91
C LEU A 75 -2.09 -6.64 -2.85
N ARG A 76 -1.58 -6.36 -1.65
CA ARG A 76 -1.43 -7.34 -0.57
C ARG A 76 -1.91 -6.81 0.77
N TRP A 77 -2.25 -7.74 1.67
CA TRP A 77 -2.68 -7.41 3.03
C TRP A 77 -1.49 -7.39 3.98
N LEU A 78 -1.40 -6.38 4.84
CA LEU A 78 -0.37 -6.29 5.86
C LEU A 78 -0.41 -7.48 6.86
N ASN A 79 -1.57 -8.16 6.95
CA ASN A 79 -1.72 -9.37 7.77
C ASN A 79 -0.77 -10.51 7.36
N ASP A 80 -0.24 -10.52 6.14
CA ASP A 80 0.74 -11.52 5.70
C ASP A 80 2.07 -11.44 6.48
N TRP A 81 2.34 -10.31 7.15
CA TRP A 81 3.58 -10.05 7.90
C TRP A 81 3.37 -9.85 9.40
N ARG A 82 2.22 -10.32 9.90
CA ARG A 82 1.85 -10.23 11.31
C ARG A 82 2.67 -11.15 12.20
#